data_AF-A0A424SRT7-F1
#
_entry.id   AF-A0A424SRT7-F1
#
_cell.length_a   1.000
_cell.length_b   1.000
_cell.length_c   1.000
_cell.angle_alpha   90.00
_cell.angle_beta   90.00
_cell.angle_gamma   90.00
#
_symmetry.space_group_name_H-M   'P 1'
#
loop_
_entity.id
_entity.type
_entity.pdbx_description
1 polymer ?
#
loop_
_entity_poly.entity_id
_entity_poly.type
_entity_poly.pdbx_seq_one_letter_code
_entity_poly.pdbx_strand_id
1 'polypeptide(L)'
;MKYNYADSPFVRALIRKYEYERDEAIANLNVYFTNSTGISEHSDFVAEMDKWIVKLASAEENLRVLVSTFVNVPQPVAPGAPEATEES
;
A
#
# COMPACT_ATOMS: atom_id res chain seq x y z
N MET A 1 14.45 -18.43 -5.52
CA MET A 1 14.52 -17.60 -6.75
C MET A 1 14.08 -16.19 -6.37
N LYS A 2 14.93 -15.19 -6.53
CA LYS A 2 14.51 -13.79 -6.35
C LYS A 2 14.03 -13.28 -7.70
N TYR A 3 12.72 -13.12 -7.84
CA TYR A 3 12.14 -12.50 -9.03
C TYR A 3 12.43 -11.00 -8.98
N ASN A 4 13.02 -10.45 -10.05
CA ASN A 4 13.21 -9.01 -10.17
C ASN A 4 12.49 -8.51 -11.42
N TYR A 5 11.27 -8.02 -11.21
CA TYR A 5 10.40 -7.49 -12.24
C TYR A 5 10.22 -5.97 -12.10
N ALA A 6 11.22 -5.25 -11.57
CA ALA A 6 11.16 -3.81 -11.36
C ALA A 6 10.77 -3.03 -12.63
N ASP A 7 11.28 -3.45 -13.80
CA ASP A 7 10.99 -2.82 -15.09
C ASP A 7 9.72 -3.36 -15.79
N SER A 8 9.02 -4.32 -15.17
CA SER A 8 7.84 -4.94 -15.78
C SER A 8 6.68 -3.94 -15.86
N PRO A 9 6.09 -3.72 -17.05
CA PRO A 9 4.93 -2.85 -17.19
C PRO A 9 3.72 -3.37 -16.39
N PHE A 10 3.63 -4.69 -16.17
CA PHE A 10 2.57 -5.30 -15.36
C PHE A 10 2.74 -5.00 -13.87
N VAL A 11 3.97 -5.12 -13.35
CA VAL A 11 4.27 -4.76 -11.95
C VAL A 11 4.01 -3.28 -11.73
N ARG A 12 4.47 -2.42 -12.66
CA ARG A 12 4.19 -0.98 -12.60
C ARG A 12 2.69 -0.67 -12.63
N ALA A 13 1.90 -1.39 -13.43
CA ALA A 13 0.45 -1.20 -13.47
C ALA A 13 -0.23 -1.62 -12.15
N LEU A 14 0.20 -2.73 -11.55
CA LEU A 14 -0.30 -3.18 -10.25
C LEU A 14 0.07 -2.22 -9.12
N ILE A 15 1.31 -1.73 -9.08
CA ILE A 15 1.73 -0.70 -8.12
C ILE A 15 0.78 0.51 -8.19
N ARG A 16 0.60 1.07 -9.39
CA ARG A 16 -0.28 2.24 -9.58
C ARG A 16 -1.73 1.97 -9.19
N LYS A 17 -2.25 0.77 -9.45
CA LYS A 17 -3.59 0.37 -9.04
C LYS A 17 -3.72 0.41 -7.51
N TYR A 18 -2.79 -0.22 -6.80
CA TYR A 18 -2.87 -0.29 -5.34
C TYR A 18 -2.57 1.05 -4.67
N GLU A 19 -1.70 1.89 -5.25
CA GLU A 19 -1.52 3.29 -4.82
C GLU A 19 -2.82 4.09 -4.99
N TYR A 20 -3.51 3.96 -6.13
CA TYR A 20 -4.83 4.58 -6.32
C TYR A 20 -5.84 4.10 -5.28
N GLU A 21 -5.95 2.79 -5.04
CA GLU A 21 -6.91 2.23 -4.10
C GLU A 21 -6.64 2.69 -2.65
N ARG A 22 -5.36 2.80 -2.27
CA ARG A 22 -4.92 3.38 -1.00
C ARG A 22 -5.34 4.85 -0.89
N ASP A 23 -5.00 5.66 -1.88
CA ASP A 23 -5.25 7.11 -1.86
C ASP A 23 -6.75 7.42 -1.93
N GLU A 24 -7.53 6.63 -2.68
CA GLU A 24 -9.00 6.70 -2.72
C GLU A 24 -9.62 6.43 -1.34
N ALA A 25 -9.17 5.38 -0.65
CA ALA A 25 -9.64 5.07 0.69
C ALA A 25 -9.30 6.18 1.69
N ILE A 26 -8.08 6.72 1.65
CA ILE A 26 -7.65 7.84 2.48
C ILE A 26 -8.48 9.09 2.20
N ALA A 27 -8.74 9.41 0.93
CA ALA A 27 -9.55 10.57 0.54
C ALA A 27 -10.99 10.47 1.08
N ASN A 28 -11.61 9.29 0.95
CA ASN A 28 -12.96 9.06 1.49
C ASN A 28 -12.99 9.13 3.02
N LEU A 29 -12.04 8.50 3.71
CA LEU A 29 -11.91 8.59 5.17
C LEU A 29 -11.72 10.04 5.65
N ASN A 30 -10.92 10.83 4.94
CA ASN A 30 -10.72 12.24 5.26
C ASN A 30 -12.02 13.05 5.21
N VAL A 31 -12.97 12.73 4.34
CA VAL A 31 -14.29 13.39 4.34
C VAL A 31 -14.99 13.17 5.69
N TYR A 32 -14.97 11.95 6.23
CA TYR A 32 -15.57 11.65 7.53
C TYR A 32 -14.83 12.32 8.70
N PHE A 33 -13.49 12.40 8.63
CA PHE A 33 -12.69 13.02 9.70
C PHE A 33 -12.72 14.56 9.71
N THR A 34 -12.89 15.20 8.54
CA THR A 34 -12.77 16.66 8.41
C THR A 34 -14.09 17.38 8.17
N ASN A 35 -15.11 16.71 7.61
CA ASN A 35 -16.39 17.32 7.26
C ASN A 35 -17.54 16.69 8.08
N SER A 36 -17.68 17.11 9.34
CA SER A 36 -18.75 16.67 10.25
C SER A 36 -20.18 17.12 9.83
N THR A 37 -20.33 18.05 8.88
CA THR A 37 -21.60 18.79 8.68
C THR A 37 -22.29 18.59 7.33
N GLY A 38 -21.87 17.61 6.51
CA GLY A 38 -22.36 17.47 5.13
C GLY A 38 -22.96 16.11 4.74
N ILE A 39 -22.88 15.09 5.59
CA ILE A 39 -23.32 13.74 5.20
C ILE A 39 -24.78 13.54 5.64
N SER A 40 -25.70 14.09 4.86
CA SER A 40 -27.12 13.77 4.96
C SER A 40 -27.39 12.39 4.35
N GLU A 41 -28.18 11.57 5.08
CA GLU A 41 -28.88 10.33 4.67
C GLU A 41 -28.17 8.96 4.73
N HIS A 42 -26.93 8.84 5.23
CA HIS A 42 -26.35 7.52 5.58
C HIS A 42 -26.11 7.43 7.09
N SER A 43 -27.03 6.80 7.83
CA SER A 43 -27.00 6.75 9.30
C SER A 43 -25.87 5.90 9.90
N ASP A 44 -25.10 5.17 9.09
CA ASP A 44 -24.03 4.28 9.57
C ASP A 44 -22.65 4.67 9.00
N PHE A 45 -22.17 5.84 9.44
CA PHE A 45 -20.84 6.34 9.08
C PHE A 45 -19.72 5.38 9.50
N VAL A 46 -19.89 4.68 10.62
CA VAL A 46 -18.87 3.75 11.13
C VAL A 46 -18.75 2.55 10.18
N ALA A 47 -19.87 1.97 9.74
CA ALA A 47 -19.83 0.88 8.76
C ALA A 47 -19.24 1.33 7.41
N GLU A 48 -19.49 2.57 6.99
CA GLU A 48 -18.91 3.09 5.76
C GLU A 48 -17.40 3.34 5.90
N MET A 49 -16.96 3.90 7.03
CA MET A 49 -15.54 4.06 7.35
C MET A 49 -14.82 2.70 7.45
N ASP A 50 -15.46 1.67 8.02
CA ASP A 50 -14.91 0.30 8.10
C ASP A 50 -14.60 -0.26 6.70
N LYS A 51 -15.50 -0.08 5.73
CA LYS A 51 -15.24 -0.49 4.33
C LYS A 51 -13.99 0.18 3.77
N TRP A 52 -13.81 1.47 4.03
CA TRP A 52 -12.63 2.20 3.55
C TRP A 52 -11.35 1.77 4.29
N ILE A 53 -11.42 1.47 5.58
CA ILE A 53 -10.28 0.92 6.34
C ILE A 53 -9.88 -0.46 5.80
N VAL A 54 -10.84 -1.35 5.53
CA VAL A 54 -10.58 -2.67 4.94
C VAL A 54 -9.94 -2.53 3.55
N LYS A 55 -10.43 -1.59 2.73
CA LYS A 55 -9.85 -1.30 1.41
C LYS A 55 -8.42 -0.79 1.50
N LEU A 56 -8.17 0.15 2.42
CA LEU A 56 -6.84 0.69 2.69
C LEU A 56 -5.86 -0.42 3.10
N ALA A 57 -6.23 -1.22 4.09
CA ALA A 57 -5.39 -2.31 4.59
C ALA A 57 -5.04 -3.34 3.48
N SER A 58 -6.03 -3.69 2.64
CA SER A 58 -5.83 -4.58 1.50
C SER A 58 -4.86 -3.99 0.46
N ALA A 59 -5.01 -2.70 0.13
CA ALA A 59 -4.13 -2.03 -0.83
C ALA A 59 -2.68 -1.96 -0.34
N GLU A 60 -2.46 -1.65 0.94
CA GLU A 60 -1.15 -1.63 1.58
C GLU A 60 -0.50 -3.02 1.63
N GLU A 61 -1.28 -4.05 1.99
CA GLU A 61 -0.84 -5.45 1.97
C GLU A 61 -0.41 -5.86 0.57
N ASN A 62 -1.24 -5.58 -0.44
CA ASN A 62 -0.96 -5.93 -1.82
C ASN A 62 0.31 -5.25 -2.35
N LEU A 63 0.52 -3.96 -2.04
CA LEU A 63 1.76 -3.26 -2.34
C LEU A 63 2.96 -3.94 -1.68
N ARG A 64 2.86 -4.26 -0.39
CA ARG A 64 3.96 -4.89 0.34
C ARG A 64 4.31 -6.26 -0.23
N VAL A 65 3.31 -7.12 -0.46
CA VAL A 65 3.51 -8.46 -1.03
C VAL A 65 4.09 -8.36 -2.44
N LEU A 66 3.55 -7.47 -3.28
CA LEU A 66 4.03 -7.28 -4.65
C LEU A 66 5.50 -6.85 -4.67
N VAL A 67 5.86 -5.83 -3.89
CA VAL A 67 7.23 -5.31 -3.85
C VAL A 67 8.18 -6.33 -3.23
N SER A 68 7.86 -6.88 -2.05
CA SER A 68 8.76 -7.81 -1.35
C SER A 68 9.00 -9.13 -2.09
N THR A 69 8.03 -9.59 -2.88
CA THR A 69 8.12 -10.89 -3.59
C THR A 69 8.69 -10.75 -5.00
N PHE A 70 8.37 -9.66 -5.70
CA PHE A 70 8.61 -9.53 -7.15
C PHE A 70 9.51 -8.37 -7.55
N VAL A 71 9.86 -7.47 -6.62
CA VAL A 71 10.77 -6.36 -6.87
C VAL A 71 11.97 -6.49 -5.96
N ASN A 72 13.16 -6.68 -6.55
CA ASN A 72 14.38 -6.67 -5.76
C ASN A 72 14.76 -5.22 -5.47
N VAL A 73 14.09 -4.61 -4.50
CA VAL A 73 14.55 -3.33 -3.92
C VAL A 73 15.77 -3.68 -3.07
N PRO A 74 16.97 -3.14 -3.37
CA PRO A 74 18.07 -3.22 -2.43
C PRO A 74 17.55 -2.61 -1.14
N GLN A 75 17.37 -3.44 -0.10
CA GLN A 75 17.14 -2.90 1.22
C GLN A 75 18.33 -1.98 1.49
N PRO A 76 18.12 -0.69 1.83
CA PRO A 76 19.21 0.12 2.33
C PRO A 76 19.73 -0.67 3.51
N VAL A 77 20.95 -1.21 3.39
CA VAL A 77 21.61 -1.87 4.51
C VAL A 77 21.57 -0.84 5.64
N ALA A 78 20.84 -1.17 6.72
CA ALA A 78 20.80 -0.31 7.88
C ALA A 78 22.25 0.01 8.25
N PRO A 79 22.60 1.28 8.50
CA PRO A 79 23.99 1.63 8.82
C PRO A 79 24.39 0.87 10.09
N GLY A 80 25.17 -0.21 9.93
CA GLY A 80 25.62 -1.06 11.03
C GLY A 80 25.36 -2.57 10.91
N ALA A 81 24.73 -3.10 9.85
CA ALA A 81 24.69 -4.55 9.65
C ALA A 81 26.06 -5.05 9.10
N PRO A 82 26.70 -6.06 9.70
CA PRO A 82 27.96 -6.58 9.19
C PRO A 82 27.71 -7.18 7.81
N GLU A 83 28.40 -6.61 6.83
CA GLU A 83 28.47 -7.08 5.45
C GLU A 83 28.93 -8.53 5.49
N ALA A 84 28.01 -9.46 5.23
CA ALA A 84 28.34 -10.87 5.14
C ALA A 84 29.24 -11.02 3.92
N THR A 85 30.54 -11.11 4.19
CA THR A 85 31.60 -11.44 3.23
C THR A 85 31.19 -12.67 2.45
N GLU A 86 30.91 -12.48 1.15
CA GLU A 86 31.00 -13.54 0.16
C GLU A 86 32.46 -14.00 0.14
N GLU A 87 32.73 -15.16 0.74
CA GLU A 87 33.96 -15.90 0.51
C GLU A 87 33.67 -17.08 -0.44
N SER A 88 34.66 -17.33 -1.28
CA SER A 88 34.60 -17.91 -2.63
C SER A 88 34.29 -19.41 -2.74
#